data_AF-A0A966YKZ7-F1
#
_entry.id   AF-A0A966YKZ7-F1
#
_cell.length_a   1.000
_cell.length_b   1.000
_cell.length_c   1.000
_cell.angle_alpha   90.00
_cell.angle_beta   90.00
_cell.angle_gamma   90.00
#
_symmetry.space_group_name_H-M   'P 1'
#
loop_
_entity.id
_entity.type
_entity.pdbx_description
1 polymer ?
#
loop_
_entity_poly.entity_id
_entity_poly.type
_entity_poly.pdbx_seq_one_letter_code
_entity_poly.pdbx_strand_id
1 'polypeptide(L)'
;VYAATAPERLGELRTVINAQLDDLAANGPGQRELDVARGGFEGATVLGLEDTGSRMARLATNVLFRDRVVGVDEYLDAVREVTAADVQRVLAEVLDGALAVSIVGPG
;
A
#
# COMPACT_ATOMS: atom_id res chain seq x y z
N VAL A 1 6.23 7.04 0.93
CA VAL A 1 7.17 6.37 -0.03
C VAL A 1 8.55 6.32 0.60
N TYR A 2 9.25 5.19 0.55
CA TYR A 2 10.65 5.06 0.99
C TYR A 2 11.52 4.76 -0.23
N ALA A 3 12.68 5.41 -0.33
CA ALA A 3 13.62 5.23 -1.43
C ALA A 3 15.04 5.59 -0.99
N ALA A 4 16.03 5.01 -1.68
CA ALA A 4 17.45 5.29 -1.50
C ALA A 4 18.09 5.57 -2.87
N THR A 5 18.94 6.59 -2.95
CA THR A 5 19.61 7.00 -4.19
C THR A 5 20.94 7.69 -3.89
N ALA A 6 21.77 7.88 -4.91
CA ALA A 6 22.98 8.69 -4.80
C ALA A 6 22.62 10.16 -4.49
N PRO A 7 23.42 10.89 -3.68
CA PRO A 7 23.10 12.26 -3.27
C PRO A 7 22.78 13.19 -4.45
N GLU A 8 23.50 13.05 -5.56
CA GLU A 8 23.37 13.89 -6.76
C GLU A 8 22.03 13.66 -7.49
N ARG A 9 21.35 12.54 -7.22
CA ARG A 9 20.09 12.13 -7.85
C ARG A 9 18.86 12.39 -6.98
N LEU A 10 19.03 12.95 -5.77
CA LEU A 10 17.93 13.17 -4.83
C LEU A 10 16.82 14.07 -5.43
N GLY A 11 17.19 15.14 -6.13
CA GLY A 11 16.24 16.05 -6.77
C GLY A 11 15.42 15.36 -7.87
N GLU A 12 16.07 14.53 -8.68
CA GLU A 12 15.42 13.73 -9.72
C GLU A 12 14.47 12.70 -9.10
N LEU A 13 14.92 11.96 -8.09
CA LEU A 13 14.11 10.98 -7.37
C LEU A 13 12.84 11.64 -6.80
N ARG A 14 12.97 12.79 -6.14
CA ARG A 14 11.82 13.52 -5.58
C ARG A 14 10.83 13.93 -6.68
N THR A 15 11.35 14.39 -7.82
CA THR A 15 10.52 14.78 -8.96
C THR A 15 9.72 13.59 -9.48
N VAL A 16 10.37 12.44 -9.66
CA VAL A 16 9.72 11.21 -10.14
C VAL A 16 8.67 10.73 -9.14
N ILE A 17 8.98 10.68 -7.84
CA ILE A 17 8.03 10.25 -6.81
C ILE A 17 6.77 11.13 -6.84
N ASN A 18 6.94 12.45 -6.85
CA ASN A 18 5.81 13.37 -6.87
C ASN A 18 4.98 13.19 -8.14
N ALA A 19 5.62 13.13 -9.31
CA ALA A 19 4.92 12.95 -10.58
C ALA A 19 4.11 11.64 -10.63
N GLN A 20 4.63 10.54 -10.06
CA GLN A 20 3.91 9.28 -9.99
C GLN A 20 2.74 9.31 -9.00
N LEU A 21 2.88 9.99 -7.86
CA LEU A 21 1.79 10.15 -6.90
C LEU A 21 0.68 11.03 -7.48
N ASP A 22 1.04 12.13 -8.14
CA ASP A 22 0.10 13.04 -8.78
C ASP A 22 -0.66 12.35 -9.92
N ASP A 23 0.04 11.57 -10.76
CA ASP A 23 -0.57 10.79 -11.84
C ASP A 23 -1.53 9.73 -11.30
N LEU A 24 -1.11 8.97 -10.28
CA LEU A 24 -1.96 7.95 -9.67
C LEU A 24 -3.19 8.55 -8.99
N ALA A 25 -3.06 9.74 -8.38
CA ALA A 25 -4.19 10.45 -7.79
C ALA A 25 -5.17 10.96 -8.85
N ALA A 26 -4.66 11.53 -9.96
CA ALA A 26 -5.48 12.11 -11.02
C ALA A 26 -6.13 11.05 -11.93
N ASN A 27 -5.39 10.03 -12.31
CA ASN A 27 -5.77 9.07 -13.35
C ASN A 27 -6.07 7.66 -12.81
N GLY A 28 -5.65 7.36 -11.58
CA GLY A 28 -5.82 6.04 -10.98
C GLY A 28 -4.89 4.99 -11.59
N PRO A 29 -4.83 3.79 -11.00
CA PRO A 29 -4.05 2.70 -11.56
C PRO A 29 -4.70 2.14 -12.83
N GLY A 30 -3.88 1.68 -13.77
CA GLY A 30 -4.37 0.89 -14.90
C GLY A 30 -4.92 -0.46 -14.44
N GLN A 31 -5.84 -1.06 -15.20
CA GLN A 31 -6.46 -2.34 -14.83
C GLN A 31 -5.43 -3.44 -14.56
N ARG A 32 -4.39 -3.55 -15.41
CA ARG A 32 -3.32 -4.54 -15.23
C ARG A 32 -2.54 -4.33 -13.93
N GLU A 33 -2.31 -3.08 -13.53
CA GLU A 33 -1.58 -2.77 -12.29
C GLU A 33 -2.43 -3.12 -11.08
N LEU A 34 -3.73 -2.83 -11.14
CA LEU A 34 -4.69 -3.21 -10.10
C LEU A 34 -4.78 -4.74 -9.94
N ASP A 35 -4.86 -5.48 -11.05
CA ASP A 35 -4.91 -6.94 -11.03
C ASP A 35 -3.63 -7.55 -10.43
N VAL A 36 -2.46 -7.02 -10.81
CA VAL A 36 -1.17 -7.44 -10.24
C VAL A 36 -1.11 -7.13 -8.75
N ALA A 37 -1.56 -5.95 -8.32
CA ALA A 37 -1.57 -5.56 -6.91
C ALA A 37 -2.48 -6.48 -6.08
N ARG A 38 -3.73 -6.69 -6.53
CA ARG A 38 -4.68 -7.61 -5.87
C ARG A 38 -4.10 -9.02 -5.75
N GLY A 39 -3.55 -9.57 -6.84
CA GLY A 39 -2.89 -10.88 -6.82
C GLY A 39 -1.71 -10.95 -5.84
N GLY A 40 -0.94 -9.87 -5.72
CA GLY A 40 0.12 -9.74 -4.72
C GLY A 40 -0.39 -9.81 -3.28
N PHE A 41 -1.46 -9.08 -2.95
CA PHE A 41 -2.07 -9.11 -1.62
C PHE A 41 -2.70 -10.47 -1.31
N GLU A 42 -3.40 -11.08 -2.26
CA GLU A 42 -3.98 -12.42 -2.10
C GLU A 42 -2.88 -13.47 -1.87
N GLY A 43 -1.84 -13.47 -2.71
CA GLY A 43 -0.71 -14.39 -2.59
C GLY A 43 0.03 -14.25 -1.26
N ALA A 44 0.37 -13.02 -0.86
CA ALA A 44 1.04 -12.77 0.42
C ALA A 44 0.19 -13.23 1.61
N THR A 45 -1.14 -13.04 1.55
CA THR A 45 -2.05 -13.46 2.61
C THR A 45 -2.09 -14.97 2.73
N VAL A 46 -2.26 -15.69 1.62
CA VAL A 46 -2.35 -17.16 1.63
C VAL A 46 -1.03 -17.79 2.07
N LEU A 47 0.11 -17.32 1.54
CA LEU A 47 1.44 -17.80 1.95
C LEU A 47 1.71 -17.53 3.45
N GLY A 48 1.26 -16.39 3.97
CA GLY A 48 1.37 -16.07 5.39
C GLY A 48 0.58 -17.01 6.32
N LEU A 49 -0.34 -17.83 5.79
CA LEU A 49 -1.06 -18.83 6.58
C LEU A 49 -0.26 -20.13 6.79
N GLU A 50 0.90 -20.28 6.17
CA GLU A 50 1.79 -21.43 6.37
C GLU A 50 2.61 -21.29 7.66
N ASP A 51 2.84 -20.06 8.12
CA ASP A 51 3.59 -19.75 9.34
C ASP A 51 2.65 -19.48 10.53
N THR A 52 2.86 -20.19 11.64
CA THR A 52 2.01 -20.05 12.84
C THR A 52 2.19 -18.70 13.52
N GLY A 53 3.37 -18.10 13.45
CA GLY A 53 3.63 -16.75 13.96
C GLY A 53 2.81 -15.70 13.21
N SER A 54 2.84 -15.75 11.88
CA SER A 54 2.08 -14.88 10.98
C SER A 54 0.58 -15.01 11.19
N ARG A 55 0.08 -16.24 11.39
CA ARG A 55 -1.33 -16.47 11.77
C ARG A 55 -1.68 -15.83 13.11
N MET A 56 -0.85 -16.02 14.13
CA MET A 56 -1.07 -15.43 15.45
C MET A 56 -1.07 -13.90 15.41
N ALA A 57 -0.10 -13.30 14.72
CA ALA A 57 -0.02 -11.84 14.55
C ALA A 57 -1.26 -11.28 13.86
N ARG A 58 -1.78 -11.97 12.82
CA ARG A 58 -3.03 -11.62 12.15
C ARG A 58 -4.21 -11.65 13.11
N LEU A 59 -4.38 -12.74 13.86
CA LEU A 59 -5.49 -12.89 14.82
C LEU A 59 -5.42 -11.80 15.90
N ALA A 60 -4.25 -11.57 16.49
CA ALA A 60 -4.04 -10.56 17.51
C ALA A 60 -4.37 -9.15 17.00
N THR A 61 -3.88 -8.78 15.82
CA THR A 61 -4.18 -7.48 15.17
C THR A 61 -5.69 -7.31 14.95
N ASN A 62 -6.37 -8.36 14.51
CA ASN A 62 -7.81 -8.31 14.27
C ASN A 62 -8.60 -8.08 15.57
N VAL A 63 -8.30 -8.83 16.63
CA VAL A 63 -8.96 -8.63 17.92
C VAL A 63 -8.66 -7.23 18.48
N LEU A 64 -7.41 -6.78 18.44
CA LEU A 64 -7.00 -5.50 19.03
C LEU A 64 -7.61 -4.26 18.34
N PHE A 65 -7.76 -4.30 17.02
CA PHE A 65 -8.22 -3.14 16.25
C PHE A 65 -9.66 -3.23 15.76
N ARG A 66 -10.29 -4.42 15.81
CA ARG A 66 -11.62 -4.67 15.23
C ARG A 66 -12.56 -5.42 16.16
N ASP A 67 -12.13 -5.80 17.36
CA ASP A 67 -12.88 -6.61 18.34
C ASP A 67 -13.45 -7.93 17.78
N ARG A 68 -12.92 -8.40 16.64
CA ARG A 68 -13.30 -9.67 16.00
C ARG A 68 -12.19 -10.15 15.09
N VAL A 69 -12.21 -11.44 14.79
CA VAL A 69 -11.36 -12.02 13.74
C VAL A 69 -12.04 -11.86 12.39
N VAL A 70 -11.41 -11.14 11.45
CA VAL A 70 -11.82 -11.12 10.04
C VAL A 70 -11.46 -12.46 9.40
N GLY A 71 -12.42 -13.07 8.70
CA GLY A 71 -12.20 -14.33 7.98
C GLY A 71 -11.14 -14.16 6.88
N VAL A 72 -10.44 -15.25 6.53
CA VAL A 72 -9.50 -15.19 5.40
C VAL A 72 -10.25 -14.90 4.11
N ASP A 73 -11.31 -15.65 3.83
CA ASP A 73 -12.13 -15.43 2.63
C ASP A 73 -12.77 -14.03 2.61
N GLU A 74 -13.30 -13.58 3.76
CA GLU A 74 -13.82 -12.22 3.92
C GLU A 74 -12.80 -11.14 3.55
N TYR A 75 -11.54 -11.31 3.97
CA TYR A 75 -10.46 -10.39 3.63
C TYR A 75 -10.10 -10.46 2.14
N LEU A 76 -10.00 -11.66 1.57
CA LEU A 76 -9.66 -11.84 0.16
C LEU A 76 -10.75 -11.28 -0.76
N ASP A 77 -12.02 -11.46 -0.42
CA ASP A 77 -13.13 -10.90 -1.17
C ASP A 77 -13.12 -9.37 -1.12
N ALA A 78 -12.84 -8.79 0.07
CA ALA A 78 -12.66 -7.34 0.19
C ALA A 78 -11.51 -6.81 -0.69
N VAL A 79 -10.39 -7.53 -0.80
CA VAL A 79 -9.27 -7.16 -1.69
C VAL A 79 -9.69 -7.21 -3.17
N ARG A 80 -10.44 -8.25 -3.58
CA ARG A 80 -10.92 -8.42 -4.96
C ARG A 80 -11.88 -7.33 -5.39
N GLU A 81 -12.66 -6.80 -4.47
CA GLU A 81 -13.64 -5.74 -4.73
C GLU A 81 -13.01 -4.35 -4.91
N VAL A 82 -11.77 -4.10 -4.45
CA VAL A 82 -11.12 -2.76 -4.49
C VAL A 82 -10.99 -2.25 -5.92
N THR A 83 -11.72 -1.22 -6.30
CA THR A 83 -11.69 -0.65 -7.66
C THR A 83 -10.60 0.42 -7.83
N ALA A 84 -10.30 0.82 -9.07
CA ALA A 84 -9.42 1.97 -9.33
C ALA A 84 -9.98 3.26 -8.72
N ALA A 85 -11.31 3.43 -8.71
CA ALA A 85 -11.98 4.56 -8.09
C ALA A 85 -11.80 4.57 -6.56
N ASP A 86 -11.78 3.41 -5.91
CA ASP A 86 -11.47 3.32 -4.48
C ASP A 86 -10.05 3.78 -4.18
N VAL A 87 -9.08 3.37 -5.01
CA VAL A 87 -7.69 3.80 -4.90
C VAL A 87 -7.58 5.32 -5.05
N GLN A 88 -8.19 5.90 -6.08
CA GLN A 88 -8.18 7.36 -6.28
C GLN A 88 -8.83 8.12 -5.12
N ARG A 89 -9.99 7.64 -4.64
CA ARG A 89 -10.68 8.24 -3.50
C ARG A 89 -9.80 8.26 -2.25
N VAL A 90 -9.13 7.15 -1.94
CA VAL A 90 -8.22 7.07 -0.78
C VAL A 90 -6.99 7.95 -1.00
N LEU A 91 -6.44 8.00 -2.21
CA LEU A 91 -5.31 8.89 -2.51
C LEU A 91 -5.67 10.36 -2.33
N ALA A 92 -6.87 10.77 -2.74
CA ALA A 92 -7.35 12.13 -2.52
C ALA A 92 -7.42 12.48 -1.03
N GLU A 93 -7.78 11.53 -0.16
CA GLU A 93 -7.81 11.74 1.30
C GLU A 93 -6.40 11.72 1.91
N VAL A 94 -5.56 10.75 1.53
CA VAL A 94 -4.22 10.57 2.11
C VAL A 94 -3.25 11.66 1.68
N LEU A 95 -3.42 12.22 0.48
CA LEU A 95 -2.58 13.29 -0.06
C LEU A 95 -3.17 14.69 0.19
N ASP A 96 -4.30 14.79 0.89
CA ASP A 96 -4.89 16.08 1.29
C ASP A 96 -4.09 16.70 2.46
N GLY A 97 -2.96 17.34 2.13
CA GLY A 97 -2.17 18.09 3.09
C GLY A 97 -0.68 18.16 2.79
N ALA A 98 0.07 18.74 3.74
CA ALA A 98 1.51 18.86 3.63
C ALA A 98 2.19 17.49 3.82
N LEU A 99 3.03 17.10 2.87
CA LEU A 99 3.80 15.86 2.95
C LEU A 99 4.91 15.98 3.99
N ALA A 100 4.95 15.03 4.93
CA ALA A 100 6.07 14.86 5.85
C ALA A 100 7.25 14.19 5.12
N VAL A 101 8.44 14.81 5.20
CA VAL A 101 9.66 14.32 4.53
C VAL A 101 10.78 14.19 5.55
N SER A 102 11.45 13.04 5.55
CA SER A 102 12.66 12.77 6.32
C SER A 102 13.76 12.27 5.38
N ILE A 103 14.96 12.84 5.50
CA ILE A 103 16.12 12.53 4.66
C ILE A 103 17.31 12.26 5.56
N VAL A 104 18.01 11.16 5.29
CA VAL A 104 19.27 10.80 5.94
C VAL A 104 20.33 10.69 4.86
N GLY A 105 21.44 11.40 5.03
CA GLY A 105 22.53 11.44 4.07
C GLY A 105 23.88 11.70 4.72
N PRO A 106 24.99 11.54 3.98
CA PRO A 106 26.30 12.00 4.43
C PRO A 106 26.21 13.51 4.72
N GLY A 107 26.78 13.92 5.86
CA GLY A 107 26.71 15.30 6.37
C GLY A 107 27.40 16.32 5.48
#